data_AF-A0A5C8T241-F1
#
_entry.id   AF-A0A5C8T241-F1
#
_cell.length_a   1.000
_cell.length_b   1.000
_cell.length_c   1.000
_cell.angle_alpha   90.00
_cell.angle_beta   90.00
_cell.angle_gamma   90.00
#
_symmetry.space_group_name_H-M   'P 1'
#
loop_
_entity.id
_entity.type
_entity.pdbx_description
1 polymer ?
#
loop_
_entity_poly.entity_id
_entity_poly.type
_entity_poly.pdbx_seq_one_letter_code
_entity_poly.pdbx_strand_id
1 'polypeptide(L)'
;IARAVRAVDRDFALLAIALTAQVPAGEAAGLEIHQEIFADRGYTEDGQLIARGQPGAMIESAEEAASRVLAMVESGAIVTAQGTRLPTPIRSVCVHGDSADAVATARAVREKLEGAGIRLASFRA
;
A
#
# COMPACT_ATOMS: atom_id res chain seq x y z
N ILE A 1 1.20 19.31 4.49
CA ILE A 1 0.36 18.16 4.89
C ILE A 1 0.68 17.73 6.31
N ALA A 2 1.83 17.09 6.58
CA ALA A 2 2.18 16.61 7.94
C ALA A 2 2.05 17.67 9.04
N ARG A 3 2.61 18.88 8.85
CA ARG A 3 2.42 19.99 9.81
C ARG A 3 0.96 20.37 10.04
N ALA A 4 0.11 20.28 9.02
CA ALA A 4 -1.31 20.60 9.13
C ALA A 4 -2.05 19.51 9.91
N VAL A 5 -1.79 18.23 9.61
CA VAL A 5 -2.34 17.09 10.38
C VAL A 5 -1.97 17.24 11.86
N ARG A 6 -0.69 17.48 12.15
CA ARG A 6 -0.17 17.69 13.51
C ARG A 6 -0.79 18.90 14.22
N ALA A 7 -1.15 19.95 13.49
CA ALA A 7 -1.77 21.15 14.05
C ALA A 7 -3.25 20.93 14.40
N VAL A 8 -3.93 20.03 13.68
CA VAL A 8 -5.31 19.64 13.99
C VAL A 8 -5.35 18.73 15.22
N ASP A 9 -4.55 17.67 15.23
CA ASP A 9 -4.44 16.73 16.34
C ASP A 9 -3.06 16.07 16.33
N ARG A 10 -2.44 15.95 17.51
CA ARG A 10 -1.12 15.34 17.68
C ARG A 10 -1.18 13.82 17.71
N ASP A 11 -2.34 13.24 18.02
CA ASP A 11 -2.53 11.80 18.16
C ASP A 11 -3.00 11.16 16.85
N PHE A 12 -3.26 11.95 15.80
CA PHE A 12 -3.58 11.41 14.48
C PHE A 12 -2.40 10.65 13.88
N ALA A 13 -2.72 9.50 13.29
CA ALA A 13 -1.81 8.79 12.42
C ALA A 13 -1.86 9.38 10.99
N LEU A 14 -0.74 9.33 10.28
CA LEU A 14 -0.64 9.68 8.88
C LEU A 14 -0.46 8.41 8.05
N LEU A 15 -1.46 8.11 7.21
CA LEU A 15 -1.34 7.11 6.17
C LEU A 15 -0.53 7.70 5.02
N ALA A 16 0.58 7.06 4.67
CA ALA A 16 1.53 7.55 3.67
C ALA A 16 1.83 6.46 2.65
N ILE A 17 1.97 6.84 1.38
CA ILE A 17 2.42 5.90 0.34
C ILE A 17 3.86 5.49 0.69
N ALA A 18 4.08 4.18 0.78
CA ALA A 18 5.36 3.62 1.16
C ALA A 18 6.49 4.16 0.27
N LEU A 19 7.65 4.43 0.89
CA LEU A 19 8.86 4.97 0.22
C LEU A 19 8.73 6.36 -0.42
N THR A 20 7.63 7.08 -0.22
CA THR A 20 7.51 8.47 -0.69
C THR A 20 8.00 9.47 0.36
N ALA A 21 8.23 10.72 -0.06
CA ALA A 21 8.61 11.82 0.83
C ALA A 21 7.58 12.12 1.94
N GLN A 22 6.36 11.55 1.86
CA GLN A 22 5.36 11.66 2.91
C GLN A 22 5.80 10.99 4.21
N VAL A 23 6.54 9.88 4.12
CA VAL A 23 7.04 9.13 5.28
C VAL A 23 7.98 9.99 6.14
N PRO A 24 9.14 10.46 5.63
CA PRO A 24 10.04 11.29 6.44
C PRO A 24 9.41 12.63 6.85
N ALA A 25 8.53 13.20 6.03
CA ALA A 25 7.83 14.44 6.39
C ALA A 25 6.87 14.25 7.58
N GLY A 26 6.22 13.09 7.67
CA GLY A 26 5.37 12.72 8.79
C GLY A 26 6.15 12.43 10.06
N GLU A 27 7.23 11.65 9.95
CA GLU A 27 8.16 11.34 11.06
C GLU A 27 8.77 12.62 11.63
N ALA A 28 9.25 13.53 10.78
CA ALA A 28 9.80 14.82 11.20
C ALA A 28 8.76 15.73 11.88
N ALA A 29 7.46 15.53 11.58
CA ALA A 29 6.36 16.21 12.26
C ALA A 29 5.93 15.50 13.55
N GLY A 30 6.58 14.38 13.92
CA GLY A 30 6.30 13.57 15.11
C GLY A 30 4.93 12.90 15.08
N LEU A 31 4.44 12.50 13.91
CA LEU A 31 3.21 11.74 13.72
C LEU A 31 3.50 10.23 13.67
N GLU A 32 2.55 9.41 14.10
CA GLU A 32 2.58 7.98 13.82
C GLU A 32 2.32 7.73 12.33
N ILE A 33 3.19 6.96 11.66
CA ILE A 33 3.10 6.71 10.22
C ILE A 33 2.70 5.27 9.94
N HIS A 34 1.68 5.10 9.10
CA HIS A 34 1.35 3.82 8.50
C HIS A 34 1.64 3.88 7.00
N GLN A 35 2.55 3.03 6.54
CA GLN A 35 2.90 2.96 5.13
C GLN A 35 1.94 2.05 4.38
N GLU A 36 1.40 2.55 3.27
CA GLU A 36 0.46 1.81 2.40
C GLU A 36 1.09 1.41 1.07
N ILE A 37 0.64 0.25 0.58
CA ILE A 37 0.79 -0.17 -0.81
C ILE A 37 -0.57 -0.16 -1.53
N PHE A 38 -0.57 -0.33 -2.85
CA PHE A 38 -1.76 -0.38 -3.70
C PHE A 38 -1.88 -1.76 -4.33
N ALA A 39 -3.05 -2.39 -4.19
CA ALA A 39 -3.27 -3.75 -4.68
C ALA A 39 -3.16 -3.86 -6.21
N ASP A 40 -3.61 -2.82 -6.91
CA ASP A 40 -3.84 -2.82 -8.36
C ASP A 40 -2.86 -1.92 -9.13
N ARG A 41 -1.74 -1.52 -8.52
CA ARG A 41 -0.74 -0.63 -9.15
C ARG A 41 0.63 -1.28 -9.23
N GLY A 42 1.31 -1.01 -10.34
CA GLY A 42 2.73 -1.33 -10.51
C GLY A 42 3.65 -0.30 -9.87
N TYR A 43 4.84 -0.74 -9.48
CA TYR A 43 5.87 0.08 -8.84
C TYR A 43 7.12 0.16 -9.72
N THR A 44 7.73 1.34 -9.76
CA THR A 44 9.06 1.59 -10.35
C THR A 44 10.16 1.08 -9.42
N GLU A 45 11.39 1.02 -9.93
CA GLU A 45 12.59 0.69 -9.14
C GLU A 45 12.87 1.65 -7.98
N ASP A 46 12.34 2.87 -8.04
CA ASP A 46 12.44 3.88 -6.97
C ASP A 46 11.25 3.83 -5.98
N GLY A 47 10.44 2.77 -6.06
CA GLY A 47 9.28 2.56 -5.18
C GLY A 47 8.10 3.48 -5.45
N GLN A 48 8.10 4.22 -6.55
CA GLN A 48 6.98 5.07 -6.95
C GLN A 48 5.94 4.28 -7.73
N LEU A 49 4.69 4.73 -7.76
CA LEU A 49 3.70 4.13 -8.64
C LEU A 49 4.04 4.45 -10.10
N ILE A 50 3.97 3.43 -10.96
CA ILE A 50 4.12 3.62 -12.40
C ILE A 50 2.98 4.52 -12.90
N ALA A 51 3.32 5.54 -13.69
CA ALA A 51 2.37 6.49 -14.23
C ALA A 51 1.27 5.78 -15.06
N ARG A 52 0.02 6.22 -14.90
CA ARG A 52 -1.11 5.65 -15.67
C ARG A 52 -0.86 5.77 -17.18
N GLY A 53 -1.30 4.76 -17.92
CA GLY A 53 -1.08 4.66 -19.37
C GLY A 53 0.29 4.12 -19.79
N GLN A 54 1.19 3.87 -18.84
CA GLN A 54 2.43 3.14 -19.10
C GLN A 54 2.23 1.64 -18.92
N PRO A 55 3.02 0.79 -19.62
CA PRO A 55 3.00 -0.65 -19.42
C PRO A 55 3.24 -1.02 -17.95
N GLY A 56 2.44 -1.96 -17.43
CA GLY A 56 2.54 -2.42 -16.04
C GLY A 56 2.02 -1.42 -14.99
N ALA A 57 1.39 -0.31 -15.38
CA ALA A 57 0.86 0.67 -14.43
C ALA A 57 -0.31 0.15 -13.58
N MET A 58 -1.12 -0.73 -14.16
CA MET A 58 -2.34 -1.29 -13.57
C MET A 58 -2.22 -2.81 -13.52
N ILE A 59 -2.74 -3.40 -12.45
CA ILE A 59 -2.95 -4.84 -12.30
C ILE A 59 -4.46 -5.07 -12.39
N GLU A 60 -4.92 -5.65 -13.50
CA GLU A 60 -6.35 -5.79 -13.79
C GLU A 60 -6.96 -7.08 -13.22
N SER A 61 -6.12 -8.11 -13.01
CA SER A 61 -6.57 -9.38 -12.45
C SER A 61 -6.62 -9.32 -10.92
N ALA A 62 -7.79 -9.63 -10.36
CA ALA A 62 -7.99 -9.74 -8.91
C ALA A 62 -7.05 -10.76 -8.25
N GLU A 63 -6.81 -11.91 -8.91
CA GLU A 63 -5.91 -12.95 -8.39
C GLU A 63 -4.43 -12.50 -8.45
N GLU A 64 -4.06 -11.78 -9.50
CA GLU A 64 -2.70 -11.23 -9.61
C GLU A 64 -2.47 -10.17 -8.53
N ALA A 65 -3.42 -9.25 -8.34
CA ALA A 65 -3.38 -8.25 -7.28
C ALA A 65 -3.25 -8.90 -5.90
N ALA A 66 -4.07 -9.91 -5.60
CA ALA A 66 -4.04 -10.65 -4.34
C ALA A 66 -2.70 -11.36 -4.10
N SER A 67 -2.16 -12.04 -5.12
CA SER A 67 -0.88 -12.74 -5.04
C SER A 67 0.29 -11.78 -4.84
N ARG A 68 0.28 -10.63 -5.54
CA ARG A 68 1.29 -9.57 -5.38
C ARG A 68 1.24 -8.96 -3.98
N VAL A 69 0.04 -8.64 -3.48
CA VAL A 69 -0.14 -8.10 -2.13
C VAL A 69 0.39 -9.06 -1.09
N LEU A 70 0.04 -10.36 -1.15
CA LEU A 70 0.55 -11.35 -0.21
C LEU A 70 2.08 -11.40 -0.23
N ALA A 71 2.69 -11.47 -1.42
CA ALA A 71 4.14 -11.50 -1.57
C ALA A 71 4.83 -10.26 -0.98
N MET A 72 4.24 -9.08 -1.17
CA MET A 72 4.76 -7.84 -0.57
C MET A 72 4.66 -7.86 0.95
N VAL A 73 3.50 -8.26 1.49
CA VAL A 73 3.27 -8.31 2.95
C VAL A 73 4.19 -9.32 3.63
N GLU A 74 4.32 -10.54 3.09
CA GLU A 74 5.22 -11.57 3.64
C GLU A 74 6.69 -11.19 3.56
N SER A 75 7.09 -10.49 2.49
CA SER A 75 8.48 -10.08 2.31
C SER A 75 8.85 -8.79 3.06
N GLY A 76 7.86 -8.04 3.55
CA GLY A 76 8.10 -6.71 4.13
C GLY A 76 8.75 -5.76 3.11
N ALA A 77 8.31 -5.82 1.85
CA ALA A 77 8.91 -5.06 0.76
C ALA A 77 7.91 -4.76 -0.36
N ILE A 78 8.07 -3.62 -1.02
CA ILE A 78 7.46 -3.39 -2.34
C ILE A 78 8.15 -4.30 -3.36
N VAL A 79 7.36 -5.00 -4.17
CA VAL A 79 7.84 -5.74 -5.34
C VAL A 79 7.60 -4.91 -6.61
N THR A 80 8.68 -4.44 -7.20
CA THR A 80 8.65 -3.58 -8.39
C THR A 80 8.22 -4.35 -9.64
N ALA A 81 7.95 -3.64 -10.74
CA ALA A 81 7.63 -4.27 -12.02
C ALA A 81 8.78 -5.12 -12.58
N GLN A 82 10.02 -4.84 -12.19
CA GLN A 82 11.20 -5.62 -12.59
C GLN A 82 11.55 -6.72 -11.58
N GLY A 83 10.79 -6.83 -10.49
CA GLY A 83 10.95 -7.88 -9.47
C GLY A 83 11.90 -7.52 -8.32
N THR A 84 12.47 -6.31 -8.31
CA THR A 84 13.26 -5.80 -7.18
C THR A 84 12.40 -5.73 -5.93
N ARG A 85 12.99 -6.07 -4.79
CA ARG A 85 12.34 -5.98 -3.47
C ARG A 85 12.90 -4.77 -2.73
N LEU A 86 12.06 -3.77 -2.51
CA LEU A 86 12.40 -2.55 -1.78
C LEU A 86 11.89 -2.67 -0.34
N PRO A 87 12.77 -2.89 0.67
CA PRO A 87 12.33 -3.13 2.04
C PRO A 87 11.55 -1.96 2.61
N THR A 88 10.34 -2.24 3.12
CA THR A 88 9.49 -1.24 3.77
C THR A 88 8.39 -1.92 4.58
N PRO A 89 8.02 -1.41 5.77
CA PRO A 89 6.87 -1.94 6.48
C PRO A 89 5.59 -1.73 5.67
N ILE A 90 4.75 -2.75 5.59
CA ILE A 90 3.44 -2.67 4.93
C ILE A 90 2.36 -2.76 5.99
N ARG A 91 1.67 -1.64 6.23
CA ARG A 91 0.66 -1.50 7.30
C ARG A 91 -0.75 -1.34 6.77
N SER A 92 -0.90 -0.97 5.51
CA SER A 92 -2.17 -0.82 4.84
C SER A 92 -2.05 -1.24 3.37
N VAL A 93 -3.15 -1.72 2.81
CA VAL A 93 -3.29 -2.04 1.38
C VAL A 93 -4.49 -1.28 0.86
N CYS A 94 -4.24 -0.34 -0.05
CA CYS A 94 -5.28 0.40 -0.74
C CYS A 94 -5.91 -0.50 -1.82
N VAL A 95 -7.24 -0.54 -1.81
CA VAL A 95 -8.08 -1.19 -2.82
C VAL A 95 -9.00 -0.13 -3.42
N HIS A 96 -9.05 -0.08 -4.74
CA HIS A 96 -9.92 0.85 -5.46
C HIS A 96 -11.38 0.35 -5.48
N GLY A 97 -12.31 1.29 -5.67
CA GLY A 97 -13.76 1.08 -5.61
C GLY A 97 -14.50 1.48 -6.89
N ASP A 98 -13.77 1.95 -7.91
CA ASP A 98 -14.29 2.67 -9.08
C ASP A 98 -14.22 1.85 -10.39
N SER A 99 -13.74 0.61 -10.34
CA SER A 99 -13.75 -0.32 -11.48
C SER A 99 -14.82 -1.41 -11.33
N ALA A 100 -15.20 -2.05 -12.44
CA ALA A 100 -16.15 -3.17 -12.43
C ALA A 100 -15.64 -4.35 -11.56
N ASP A 101 -14.32 -4.55 -11.53
CA ASP A 101 -13.66 -5.63 -10.80
C ASP A 101 -13.25 -5.26 -9.37
N ALA A 102 -13.51 -4.02 -8.94
CA ALA A 102 -13.08 -3.50 -7.64
C ALA A 102 -13.46 -4.40 -6.46
N VAL A 103 -14.71 -4.86 -6.43
CA VAL A 103 -15.22 -5.75 -5.37
C VAL A 103 -14.54 -7.12 -5.44
N ALA A 104 -14.29 -7.65 -6.64
CA ALA A 104 -13.61 -8.92 -6.82
C ALA A 104 -12.16 -8.83 -6.32
N THR A 105 -11.44 -7.77 -6.67
CA THR A 105 -10.08 -7.50 -6.17
C THR A 105 -10.03 -7.38 -4.66
N ALA A 106 -10.94 -6.61 -4.05
CA ALA A 106 -10.99 -6.47 -2.59
C ALA A 106 -11.25 -7.81 -1.87
N ARG A 107 -12.14 -8.64 -2.42
CA ARG A 107 -12.41 -9.99 -1.88
C ARG A 107 -11.21 -10.90 -2.01
N ALA A 108 -10.61 -10.98 -3.20
CA ALA A 108 -9.44 -11.82 -3.45
C ALA A 108 -8.27 -11.44 -2.53
N VAL A 109 -7.98 -10.15 -2.37
CA VAL A 109 -6.93 -9.66 -1.46
C VAL A 109 -7.21 -10.08 -0.01
N ARG A 110 -8.45 -9.91 0.48
CA ARG A 110 -8.83 -10.32 1.83
C ARG A 110 -8.66 -11.82 2.02
N GLU A 111 -9.27 -12.62 1.16
CA GLU A 111 -9.27 -14.08 1.24
C GLU A 111 -7.85 -14.64 1.20
N LYS A 112 -6.98 -14.08 0.35
CA LYS A 112 -5.58 -14.48 0.23
C LYS A 112 -4.78 -14.18 1.50
N LEU A 113 -4.93 -12.99 2.06
CA LEU A 113 -4.24 -12.59 3.30
C LEU A 113 -4.73 -13.40 4.50
N GLU A 114 -6.05 -13.52 4.69
CA GLU A 114 -6.62 -14.31 5.79
C GLU A 114 -6.27 -15.80 5.66
N GLY A 115 -6.29 -16.35 4.43
CA GLY A 115 -5.86 -17.71 4.13
C GLY A 115 -4.38 -17.99 4.43
N ALA A 116 -3.53 -16.97 4.35
CA ALA A 116 -2.13 -17.03 4.78
C ALA A 116 -1.93 -16.80 6.30
N GLY A 117 -3.01 -16.69 7.07
CA GLY A 117 -2.96 -16.46 8.51
C GLY A 117 -2.71 -15.01 8.91
N ILE A 118 -2.81 -14.05 7.98
CA ILE A 118 -2.63 -12.63 8.25
C ILE A 118 -3.95 -12.05 8.75
N ARG A 119 -3.93 -11.52 9.98
CA ARG A 119 -5.08 -10.85 10.58
C ARG A 119 -5.25 -9.45 9.99
N LEU A 120 -6.42 -9.19 9.41
CA LEU A 120 -6.83 -7.85 9.02
C LEU A 120 -7.44 -7.11 10.21
N ALA A 121 -7.02 -5.87 10.43
CA ALA A 121 -7.54 -5.00 11.47
C ALA A 121 -7.37 -3.54 11.04
N SER A 122 -8.13 -2.63 11.66
CA SER A 122 -7.82 -1.21 11.59
C SER A 122 -6.42 -0.97 12.16
N PHE A 123 -5.61 -0.17 11.48
CA PHE A 123 -4.28 0.20 11.97
C PHE A 123 -4.34 1.16 13.18
N ARG A 124 -5.51 1.75 13.46
CA ARG A 124 -5.80 2.54 14.66
C ARG A 124 -7.07 2.05 15.34
N ALA A 125 -7.02 1.85 16.65
CA ALA A 125 -8.16 1.42 17.46
C ALA A 125 -9.11 2.56 17.81
#